data_AF-A0A943MXK1-F1
#
_entry.id   AF-A0A943MXK1-F1
#
_cell.length_a   1.000
_cell.length_b   1.000
_cell.length_c   1.000
_cell.angle_alpha   90.00
_cell.angle_beta   90.00
_cell.angle_gamma   90.00
#
_symmetry.space_group_name_H-M   'P 1'
#
loop_
_entity.id
_entity.type
_entity.pdbx_description
1 polymer ?
#
loop_
_entity_poly.entity_id
_entity_poly.type
_entity_poly.pdbx_seq_one_letter_code
_entity_poly.pdbx_strand_id
1 'polypeptide(L)' 'MKKTSIKEVVGLICETHKPGDTVTISIGSLTDPNRLSIMNAPSYVLDAITDNGYYMRAEFGAVVVSDESDQKEEEE' A
#
# COMPACT_ATOMS: atom_id res chain seq x y z
N MET A 1 -6.82 -7.25 -13.75
CA MET A 1 -5.89 -6.22 -13.27
C MET A 1 -6.73 -5.17 -12.58
N LYS A 2 -6.57 -5.04 -11.25
CA LYS A 2 -7.24 -3.97 -10.51
C LYS A 2 -6.47 -2.69 -10.82
N LYS A 3 -7.13 -1.54 -10.89
CA LYS A 3 -6.40 -0.29 -10.74
C LYS A 3 -6.08 -0.16 -9.26
N THR A 4 -4.88 0.32 -8.89
CA THR A 4 -4.53 0.64 -7.50
C THR A 4 -5.61 1.53 -6.90
N SER A 5 -6.55 0.93 -6.18
CA SER A 5 -7.64 1.66 -5.56
C SER A 5 -7.21 1.86 -4.13
N ILE A 6 -6.70 3.06 -3.80
CA ILE A 6 -6.34 3.45 -2.43
C ILE A 6 -7.45 3.03 -1.45
N LYS A 7 -8.71 3.16 -1.87
CA LYS A 7 -9.87 2.73 -1.09
C LYS A 7 -9.86 1.24 -0.75
N GLU A 8 -9.48 0.37 -1.68
CA GLU A 8 -9.41 -1.08 -1.45
C GLU A 8 -8.30 -1.43 -0.47
N VAL A 9 -7.11 -0.85 -0.63
CA VAL A 9 -5.98 -1.10 0.29
C VAL A 9 -6.31 -0.59 1.70
N VAL A 10 -6.89 0.61 1.81
CA VAL A 10 -7.32 1.17 3.09
C VAL A 10 -8.44 0.32 3.70
N GLY A 11 -9.40 -0.15 2.89
CA GLY A 11 -10.45 -1.07 3.35
C GLY A 11 -9.86 -2.35 3.93
N LEU A 12 -8.90 -2.95 3.23
CA LEU A 12 -8.20 -4.16 3.68
C LEU A 12 -7.43 -3.95 4.99
N ILE A 13 -6.75 -2.81 5.15
CA ILE A 13 -6.09 -2.43 6.40
C ILE A 13 -7.13 -2.36 7.54
N CYS A 14 -8.26 -1.70 7.30
CA CYS A 14 -9.34 -1.58 8.27
C CYS A 14 -9.96 -2.93 8.64
N GLU A 15 -10.05 -3.88 7.71
CA GLU A 15 -10.57 -5.23 7.96
C GLU A 15 -9.56 -6.13 8.69
N THR A 16 -8.25 -5.90 8.48
CA THR A 16 -7.18 -6.77 8.97
C THR A 16 -6.64 -6.35 10.34
N HIS A 17 -6.63 -5.04 10.64
CA HIS A 17 -6.08 -4.56 11.91
C HIS A 17 -6.90 -5.08 13.11
N LYS A 18 -6.20 -5.34 14.21
CA LYS A 18 -6.80 -5.78 15.48
C LYS A 18 -6.95 -4.59 16.42
N PRO A 19 -7.89 -4.64 17.38
CA PRO A 19 -8.00 -3.61 18.41
C PRO A 19 -6.68 -3.40 19.15
N GLY A 20 -6.21 -2.16 19.20
CA GLY A 20 -4.94 -1.79 19.82
C GLY A 20 -3.77 -1.66 18.84
N ASP A 21 -3.92 -2.10 17.59
CA ASP A 21 -2.91 -1.84 16.56
C ASP A 21 -2.88 -0.38 16.16
N THR A 22 -1.69 0.07 15.76
CA THR A 22 -1.51 1.36 15.10
C THR A 22 -0.98 1.12 13.70
N VAL A 23 -1.73 1.59 12.70
CA VAL A 23 -1.30 1.65 11.31
C VAL A 23 -1.23 3.11 10.89
N THR A 24 -0.10 3.53 10.32
CA THR A 24 0.11 4.90 9.86
C THR A 24 0.27 4.91 8.35
N ILE A 25 -0.67 5.55 7.67
CA ILE A 25 -0.68 5.69 6.20
C ILE A 25 -0.58 7.16 5.79
N SER A 26 0.00 7.39 4.63
CA SER A 26 0.02 8.68 3.95
C SER A 26 -0.44 8.49 2.50
N ILE A 27 -1.41 9.30 2.09
CA ILE A 27 -1.98 9.31 0.74
C ILE A 27 -1.57 10.63 0.08
N GLY A 28 -0.80 10.53 -0.99
CA GLY A 28 -0.32 11.67 -1.76
C GLY A 28 1.11 11.49 -2.26
N SER A 29 1.46 12.22 -3.31
CA SER A 29 2.83 12.43 -3.76
C SER A 29 2.98 13.87 -4.28
N LEU A 30 4.22 14.36 -4.29
CA LEU A 30 4.60 15.63 -4.92
C LEU A 30 4.62 15.53 -6.46
N THR A 31 4.77 14.32 -6.99
CA THR A 31 4.99 14.05 -8.42
C THR A 31 3.93 13.14 -9.04
N ASP A 32 3.24 12.33 -8.22
CA ASP A 32 2.27 11.34 -8.68
C ASP A 32 0.89 11.54 -8.05
N PRO A 33 -0.17 11.68 -8.85
CA PRO A 33 -1.51 11.62 -8.32
C PRO A 33 -1.78 10.16 -7.89
N ASN A 34 -1.99 9.95 -6.59
CA ASN A 34 -2.51 8.71 -5.97
C ASN A 34 -1.50 7.68 -5.42
N ARG A 35 -0.36 8.12 -4.87
CA ARG A 35 0.55 7.23 -4.14
C ARG A 35 0.07 6.95 -2.71
N LEU A 36 0.02 5.67 -2.31
CA LEU A 36 -0.22 5.23 -0.93
C LEU A 36 1.10 4.76 -0.30
N SER A 37 1.40 5.26 0.89
CA SER A 37 2.57 4.84 1.67
C SER A 37 2.17 4.48 3.11
N ILE A 38 2.81 3.45 3.65
CA ILE A 38 2.58 2.91 4.99
C ILE A 38 3.87 3.15 5.78
N MET A 39 3.82 4.02 6.78
CA MET A 39 4.97 4.32 7.63
C MET A 39 5.13 3.32 8.78
N ASN A 40 4.03 2.76 9.24
CA ASN A 40 4.01 1.78 10.32
C ASN A 40 2.80 0.87 10.16
N ALA A 41 2.99 -0.44 10.29
CA ALA A 41 1.92 -1.43 10.34
C ALA A 41 2.45 -2.73 10.98
N PRO A 42 1.60 -3.51 11.67
CA PRO A 42 1.92 -4.88 12.02
C PRO A 42 2.20 -5.72 10.77
N SER A 43 3.13 -6.68 10.86
CA SER A 43 3.55 -7.48 9.70
C SER A 43 2.38 -8.21 9.03
N TYR A 44 1.43 -8.75 9.80
CA TYR A 44 0.28 -9.45 9.24
C TYR A 44 -0.68 -8.54 8.44
N VAL A 45 -0.66 -7.22 8.69
CA VAL A 45 -1.42 -6.27 7.86
C VAL A 45 -0.73 -6.12 6.51
N LEU A 46 0.61 -6.08 6.50
CA LEU A 46 1.39 -6.05 5.26
C LEU A 46 1.23 -7.37 4.49
N ASP A 47 1.29 -8.51 5.17
CA ASP A 47 1.09 -9.83 4.57
C ASP A 47 -0.28 -9.91 3.87
N ALA A 48 -1.35 -9.44 4.51
CA ALA A 48 -2.68 -9.40 3.93
C ALA A 48 -2.75 -8.54 2.65
N ILE A 49 -2.02 -7.41 2.61
CA ILE A 49 -1.93 -6.54 1.43
C ILE A 49 -1.30 -7.30 0.26
N THR A 50 -0.17 -7.99 0.48
CA THR A 50 0.48 -8.82 -0.56
C THR A 50 -0.37 -10.02 -0.98
N ASP A 51 -1.05 -10.68 -0.04
CA ASP A 51 -1.94 -11.80 -0.34
C ASP A 51 -3.13 -11.38 -1.23
N ASN A 52 -3.48 -10.09 -1.23
CA ASN A 52 -4.50 -9.52 -2.11
C ASN A 52 -3.96 -9.02 -3.46
N GLY A 53 -2.70 -9.32 -3.79
CA GLY A 53 -2.09 -9.02 -5.08
C GLY A 53 -1.54 -7.60 -5.22
N TYR A 54 -1.38 -6.88 -4.11
CA TYR A 54 -0.71 -5.57 -4.10
C TYR A 54 0.79 -5.74 -3.92
N TYR A 55 1.56 -4.94 -4.66
CA TYR A 55 3.00 -4.90 -4.54
C TYR A 55 3.42 -3.83 -3.54
N MET A 56 4.46 -4.15 -2.79
CA MET A 56 5.00 -3.28 -1.76
C MET A 56 6.48 -3.02 -2.03
N ARG A 57 6.89 -1.75 -2.02
CA ARG A 57 8.29 -1.33 -2.16
C ARG A 57 8.70 -0.45 -0.99
N ALA A 58 9.85 -0.72 -0.38
CA ALA A 58 10.39 0.15 0.65
C ALA A 58 11.03 1.40 0.00
N GLU A 59 10.54 2.59 0.34
CA GLU A 59 11.09 3.88 -0.09
C GLU A 59 11.09 4.88 1.05
N PHE A 60 12.21 5.57 1.27
CA PHE A 60 12.35 6.66 2.26
C PHE A 60 11.85 6.31 3.68
N GLY A 61 11.98 5.05 4.10
CA GLY A 61 11.52 4.59 5.42
C GLY A 61 10.02 4.31 5.51
N ALA A 62 9.30 4.30 4.39
CA ALA A 62 7.90 3.87 4.28
C ALA A 62 7.76 2.72 3.27
N VAL A 63 6.66 1.99 3.36
CA VAL A 63 6.27 0.97 2.39
C VAL A 63 5.25 1.57 1.43
N VAL A 64 5.62 1.68 0.17
CA VAL A 64 4.78 2.17 -0.91
C VAL A 64 3.98 1.03 -1.48
N VAL A 65 2.68 1.24 -1.67
CA VAL A 65 1.78 0.24 -2.26
C VAL A 65 1.48 0.62 -3.69
N SER A 66 1.73 -0.31 -4.61
CA SER A 66 1.53 -0.18 -6.06
C SER A 66 0.82 -1.42 -6.60
N ASP A 67 0.17 -1.30 -7.76
CA ASP A 67 -0.35 -2.46 -8.49
C ASP A 67 0.75 -3.02 -9.41
N GLU A 68 0.61 -4.27 -9.85
CA GLU A 68 1.47 -4.90 -10.85
C GLU A 68 1.60 -4.05 -12.12
N SER A 69 0.54 -3.31 -12.43
CA SER A 69 0.46 -2.39 -13.57
C SER A 69 1.51 -1.29 -13.53
N ASP A 70 1.84 -0.78 -12.34
CA ASP A 70 2.77 0.35 -12.16
C ASP A 70 4.23 -0.07 -12.38
N GLN A 71 4.56 -1.37 -12.31
CA GLN A 71 5.92 -1.86 -12.56
C GLN A 71 6.29 -1.90 -14.04
N LYS A 72 5.31 -1.90 -14.96
CA LYS A 72 5.57 -1.95 -16.40
C LYS A 72 5.90 -0.62 -17.04
N GLU A 73 5.65 0.50 -16.36
CA GLU A 73 5.97 1.84 -16.88
C GLU A 73 7.41 2.29 -16.56
N GLU A 74 8.15 1.61 -15.67
CA GLU A 74 9.57 1.91 -15.39
C GLU A 74 10.56 1.22 -16.35
N GLU A 75 10.12 0.32 -17.24
CA GLU A 75 10.98 -0.44 -18.17
C GLU A 75 10.90 -0.01 -19.66
N GLU A 76 10.21 1.09 -20.01
CA GLU A 76 10.11 1.60 -21.40
C GLU A 76 10.87 2.91 -21.66
#